data_AF-A0A846E631-F1
#
_entry.id   AF-A0A846E631-F1
#
_cell.length_a   1.000
_cell.length_b   1.000
_cell.length_c   1.000
_cell.angle_alpha   90.00
_cell.angle_beta   90.00
_cell.angle_gamma   90.00
#
_symmetry.space_group_name_H-M   'P 1'
#
loop_
_entity.id
_entity.type
_entity.pdbx_description
1 polymer ?
#
loop_
_entity_poly.entity_id
_entity_poly.type
_entity_poly.pdbx_seq_one_letter_code
_entity_poly.pdbx_strand_id
1 'polypeptide(L)'
;LNTNSDVAVVCGRLRERFPEKSIYNRLCDLEWDTPVGEVKACGGIAMMRVAGFQEVGGFNSTLIAGEEPELCLRLRQKGWKILRIDAEMALHDAEMTRFRQWWKRSLRGGHAYAEGAWLHGKSPERHYVKQSRSIWFWGLILPLLTIGMVWITRGWSLLLFAGYPLLIYKIYNPLQQQEGITSKDAFLYALFCVLGKFAQVQGQIQFHLGRFLGKRSKLIEYKTAATMNTTHQS
;
A
#
# COMPACT_ATOMS: atom_id res chain seq x y z
N LEU A 1 -9.50 20.80 -11.98
CA LEU A 1 -9.16 21.79 -10.92
C LEU A 1 -9.74 23.19 -11.18
N ASN A 2 -9.80 23.67 -12.43
CA ASN A 2 -10.45 24.96 -12.73
C ASN A 2 -11.98 24.91 -12.65
N THR A 3 -12.58 23.72 -12.84
CA THR A 3 -14.03 23.51 -12.88
C THR A 3 -14.67 23.23 -11.52
N ASN A 4 -13.97 22.50 -10.64
CA ASN A 4 -14.46 22.14 -9.31
C ASN A 4 -13.55 22.75 -8.24
N SER A 5 -14.06 23.74 -7.52
CA SER A 5 -13.31 24.51 -6.53
C SER A 5 -13.00 23.73 -5.24
N ASP A 6 -13.74 22.66 -4.95
CA ASP A 6 -13.62 21.81 -3.76
C ASP A 6 -12.67 20.60 -3.95
N VAL A 7 -12.10 20.44 -5.14
CA VAL A 7 -11.12 19.38 -5.44
C VAL A 7 -9.71 19.90 -5.22
N ALA A 8 -8.93 19.20 -4.39
CA ALA A 8 -7.51 19.49 -4.16
C ALA A 8 -6.59 18.62 -5.01
N VAL A 9 -6.97 17.38 -5.31
CA VAL A 9 -6.11 16.40 -5.98
C VAL A 9 -6.86 15.74 -7.11
N VAL A 10 -6.21 15.65 -8.27
CA VAL A 10 -6.68 14.85 -9.40
C VAL A 10 -5.57 13.87 -9.80
N CYS A 11 -5.92 12.60 -9.90
CA CYS A 11 -5.06 11.54 -10.43
C CYS A 11 -5.77 10.78 -11.56
N GLY A 12 -5.00 10.11 -12.40
CA GLY A 12 -5.52 9.19 -13.42
C GLY A 12 -5.10 7.75 -13.16
N ARG A 13 -5.10 6.93 -14.21
CA ARG A 13 -4.58 5.58 -14.20
C ARG A 13 -3.05 5.59 -14.29
N LEU A 14 -2.38 4.93 -13.36
CA LEU A 14 -0.95 4.60 -13.42
C LEU A 14 -0.74 3.19 -13.94
N ARG A 15 -0.34 3.03 -15.20
CA ARG A 15 -0.06 1.68 -15.71
C ARG A 15 1.36 1.26 -15.43
N GLU A 16 1.52 -0.02 -15.12
CA GLU A 16 2.83 -0.64 -15.21
C GLU A 16 3.25 -0.72 -16.68
N ARG A 17 4.51 -0.39 -16.97
CA ARG A 17 5.02 -0.34 -18.34
C ARG A 17 5.15 -1.73 -18.96
N PHE A 18 5.44 -2.74 -18.14
CA PHE A 18 5.69 -4.11 -18.59
C PHE A 18 5.04 -5.15 -17.66
N PRO A 19 3.70 -5.16 -17.52
CA PRO A 19 2.99 -6.03 -16.58
C PRO A 19 3.24 -7.52 -16.84
N GLU A 20 3.53 -7.91 -18.08
CA GLU A 20 3.79 -9.29 -18.52
C GLU A 20 5.19 -9.82 -18.17
N LYS A 21 6.16 -8.94 -17.83
CA LYS A 21 7.55 -9.35 -17.57
C LYS A 21 7.73 -10.18 -16.31
N SER A 22 6.83 -10.04 -15.33
CA SER A 22 6.86 -10.83 -14.11
C SER A 22 5.49 -10.83 -13.45
N ILE A 23 5.23 -11.84 -12.60
CA ILE A 23 4.03 -11.84 -11.75
C ILE A 23 3.97 -10.60 -10.84
N TYR A 24 5.11 -10.05 -10.43
CA TYR A 24 5.13 -8.92 -9.49
C TYR A 24 4.87 -7.59 -10.18
N ASN A 25 5.31 -7.42 -11.44
CA ASN A 25 4.91 -6.30 -12.29
C ASN A 25 3.40 -6.36 -12.55
N ARG A 26 2.86 -7.55 -12.89
CA ARG A 26 1.42 -7.74 -13.03
C ARG A 26 0.64 -7.37 -11.78
N LEU A 27 1.13 -7.77 -10.60
CA LEU A 27 0.51 -7.40 -9.32
C LEU A 27 0.52 -5.90 -9.06
N CYS A 28 1.60 -5.17 -9.43
CA CYS A 28 1.62 -3.71 -9.35
C CYS A 28 0.57 -3.08 -10.26
N ASP A 29 0.46 -3.55 -11.50
CA ASP A 29 -0.52 -3.03 -12.45
C ASP A 29 -1.96 -3.17 -11.94
N LEU A 30 -2.28 -4.34 -11.36
CA LEU A 30 -3.58 -4.62 -10.74
C LEU A 30 -3.81 -3.77 -9.48
N GLU A 31 -2.80 -3.63 -8.61
CA GLU A 31 -2.90 -2.82 -7.37
C GLU A 31 -3.15 -1.35 -7.67
N TRP A 32 -2.60 -0.83 -8.76
CA TRP A 32 -2.76 0.56 -9.19
C TRP A 32 -4.07 0.84 -9.95
N ASP A 33 -4.84 -0.20 -10.27
CA ASP A 33 -6.15 -0.05 -10.91
C ASP A 33 -7.28 0.11 -9.90
N THR A 34 -7.27 1.23 -9.18
CA THR A 34 -8.34 1.57 -8.23
C THR A 34 -9.57 2.14 -8.93
N PRO A 35 -10.78 2.08 -8.36
CA PRO A 35 -11.98 2.65 -8.99
C PRO A 35 -11.88 4.15 -9.34
N VAL A 36 -12.52 4.56 -10.44
CA VAL A 36 -12.73 5.98 -10.84
C VAL A 36 -13.68 6.67 -9.86
N GLY A 37 -13.50 7.98 -9.65
CA GLY A 37 -14.38 8.82 -8.84
C GLY A 37 -13.67 9.42 -7.63
N GLU A 38 -14.43 9.73 -6.58
CA GLU A 38 -13.87 10.23 -5.33
C GLU A 38 -13.15 9.11 -4.58
N VAL A 39 -11.86 9.31 -4.31
CA VAL A 39 -10.95 8.30 -3.74
C VAL A 39 -10.29 8.82 -2.46
N LYS A 40 -9.74 7.91 -1.66
CA LYS A 40 -9.05 8.25 -0.40
C LYS A 40 -7.56 8.55 -0.56
N ALA A 41 -6.99 8.23 -1.71
CA ALA A 41 -5.57 8.37 -2.00
C ALA A 41 -5.41 8.39 -3.52
N CYS A 42 -4.39 9.09 -4.01
CA CYS A 42 -4.10 9.28 -5.42
C CYS A 42 -3.05 8.31 -5.99
N GLY A 43 -2.42 7.47 -5.15
CA GLY A 43 -1.52 6.41 -5.63
C GLY A 43 -0.15 6.90 -6.12
N GLY A 44 0.26 8.11 -5.72
CA GLY A 44 1.57 8.67 -6.02
C GLY A 44 1.70 9.39 -7.38
N ILE A 45 0.62 9.47 -8.16
CA ILE A 45 0.57 10.24 -9.41
C ILE A 45 -0.56 11.26 -9.36
N ALA A 46 -0.23 12.55 -9.28
CA ALA A 46 -1.25 13.56 -9.05
C ALA A 46 -0.88 14.94 -9.58
N MET A 47 -1.92 15.68 -9.96
CA MET A 47 -1.91 17.13 -10.03
C MET A 47 -2.63 17.68 -8.80
N MET A 48 -2.02 18.65 -8.12
CA MET A 48 -2.53 19.19 -6.85
C MET A 48 -2.81 20.69 -6.94
N ARG A 49 -3.88 21.12 -6.29
CA ARG A 49 -4.18 22.53 -6.06
C ARG A 49 -3.21 23.08 -5.01
N VAL A 50 -2.48 24.13 -5.38
CA VAL A 50 -1.49 24.79 -4.50
C VAL A 50 -2.11 25.20 -3.17
N ALA A 51 -3.30 25.83 -3.20
CA ALA A 51 -3.99 26.27 -1.99
C ALA A 51 -4.23 25.11 -0.99
N GLY A 52 -4.80 24.00 -1.44
CA GLY A 52 -5.03 22.83 -0.58
C GLY A 52 -3.73 22.22 -0.07
N PHE A 53 -2.71 22.10 -0.95
CA PHE A 53 -1.40 21.55 -0.56
C PHE A 53 -0.71 22.41 0.51
N GLN A 54 -0.73 23.73 0.36
CA GLN A 54 -0.18 24.67 1.34
C GLN A 54 -0.97 24.70 2.64
N GLU A 55 -2.31 24.64 2.57
CA GLU A 55 -3.18 24.66 3.76
C GLU A 55 -2.87 23.53 4.74
N VAL A 56 -2.55 22.34 4.22
CA VAL A 56 -2.18 21.18 5.06
C VAL A 56 -0.69 21.11 5.37
N GLY A 57 0.14 22.05 4.87
CA GLY A 57 1.59 22.08 5.11
C GLY A 57 2.40 21.10 4.25
N GLY A 58 1.85 20.62 3.13
CA GLY A 58 2.53 19.70 2.22
C GLY A 58 2.72 18.28 2.78
N PHE A 59 3.71 17.55 2.23
CA PHE A 59 4.04 16.19 2.67
C PHE A 59 4.67 16.18 4.05
N ASN A 60 4.32 15.17 4.86
CA ASN A 60 4.97 14.95 6.13
C ASN A 60 6.33 14.26 5.92
N SER A 61 7.42 15.03 6.07
CA SER A 61 8.80 14.56 5.87
C SER A 61 9.30 13.56 6.91
N THR A 62 8.53 13.30 7.98
CA THR A 62 8.90 12.29 8.97
C THR A 62 8.48 10.88 8.57
N LEU A 63 7.57 10.75 7.59
CA LEU A 63 7.10 9.46 7.08
C LEU A 63 8.14 8.87 6.12
N ILE A 64 8.27 7.55 6.15
CA ILE A 64 9.21 6.77 5.30
C ILE A 64 8.47 6.10 4.13
N ALA A 65 7.16 5.91 4.31
CA ALA A 65 6.25 5.36 3.33
C ALA A 65 4.83 5.77 3.72
N GLY A 66 3.96 5.92 2.71
CA GLY A 66 2.57 6.31 2.94
C GLY A 66 2.39 7.82 3.09
N GLU A 67 3.34 8.62 2.61
CA GLU A 67 3.28 10.08 2.62
C GLU A 67 2.06 10.60 1.86
N GLU A 68 1.76 9.98 0.72
CA GLU A 68 0.65 10.37 -0.14
C GLU A 68 -0.72 10.09 0.50
N PRO A 69 -1.04 8.86 0.97
CA PRO A 69 -2.30 8.60 1.65
C PRO A 69 -2.51 9.44 2.91
N GLU A 70 -1.44 9.79 3.62
CA GLU A 70 -1.48 10.66 4.80
C GLU A 70 -1.74 12.13 4.44
N LEU A 71 -1.09 12.65 3.40
CA LEU A 71 -1.39 13.97 2.84
C LEU A 71 -2.86 14.07 2.41
N CYS A 72 -3.30 13.07 1.64
CA CYS A 72 -4.68 12.96 1.18
C CYS A 72 -5.68 12.93 2.33
N LEU A 73 -5.37 12.23 3.43
CA LEU A 73 -6.18 12.25 4.64
C LEU A 73 -6.32 13.66 5.22
N ARG A 74 -5.21 14.37 5.42
CA ARG A 74 -5.24 15.74 5.95
C ARG A 74 -6.04 16.69 5.05
N LEU A 75 -5.94 16.54 3.74
CA LEU A 75 -6.76 17.29 2.77
C LEU A 75 -8.26 17.01 2.98
N ARG A 76 -8.67 15.74 3.08
CA ARG A 76 -10.08 15.40 3.34
C ARG A 76 -10.59 15.89 4.69
N GLN A 77 -9.75 15.89 5.72
CA GLN A 77 -10.10 16.48 7.02
C GLN A 77 -10.37 17.99 6.94
N LYS A 78 -9.87 18.67 5.90
CA LYS A 78 -10.17 20.06 5.57
C LYS A 78 -11.34 20.22 4.58
N GLY A 79 -12.02 19.12 4.24
CA GLY A 79 -13.16 19.13 3.31
C GLY A 79 -12.78 19.05 1.83
N TRP A 80 -11.49 18.92 1.51
CA TRP A 80 -11.05 18.77 0.12
C TRP A 80 -11.36 17.38 -0.43
N LYS A 81 -11.74 17.34 -1.71
CA LYS A 81 -11.93 16.10 -2.46
C LYS A 81 -10.67 15.68 -3.21
N ILE A 82 -10.54 14.37 -3.38
CA ILE A 82 -9.50 13.72 -4.20
C ILE A 82 -10.23 12.90 -5.25
N LEU A 83 -9.92 13.16 -6.52
CA LEU A 83 -10.60 12.52 -7.65
C LEU A 83 -9.62 11.69 -8.46
N ARG A 84 -9.99 10.45 -8.75
CA ARG A 84 -9.40 9.66 -9.83
C ARG A 84 -10.27 9.79 -11.08
N ILE A 85 -9.71 10.31 -12.16
CA ILE A 85 -10.37 10.38 -13.47
C ILE A 85 -10.11 9.13 -14.30
N ASP A 86 -11.01 8.83 -15.23
CA ASP A 86 -10.86 7.74 -16.19
C ASP A 86 -9.96 8.18 -17.35
N ALA A 87 -8.68 8.39 -17.05
CA ALA A 87 -7.68 8.76 -18.04
C ALA A 87 -6.32 8.22 -17.61
N GLU A 88 -5.55 7.70 -18.56
CA GLU A 88 -4.15 7.38 -18.32
C GLU A 88 -3.35 8.64 -18.01
N MET A 89 -2.57 8.60 -16.94
CA MET A 89 -1.81 9.75 -16.48
C MET A 89 -0.30 9.50 -16.52
N ALA A 90 0.15 8.28 -16.24
CA ALA A 90 1.56 7.94 -16.29
C ALA A 90 1.81 6.45 -16.52
N LEU A 91 2.99 6.16 -17.05
CA LEU A 91 3.60 4.83 -17.08
C LEU A 91 4.68 4.76 -16.01
N HIS A 92 4.67 3.71 -15.20
CA HIS A 92 5.74 3.42 -14.25
C HIS A 92 6.39 2.08 -14.63
N ASP A 93 7.71 2.02 -14.62
CA ASP A 93 8.44 0.74 -14.66
C ASP A 93 8.80 0.35 -13.22
N ALA A 94 8.07 -0.61 -12.65
CA ALA A 94 8.37 -1.13 -11.32
C ALA A 94 9.68 -1.94 -11.28
N GLU A 95 10.14 -2.46 -12.43
CA GLU A 95 11.33 -3.32 -12.57
C GLU A 95 11.39 -4.45 -11.51
N MET A 96 10.22 -4.98 -11.14
CA MET A 96 10.08 -5.89 -10.01
C MET A 96 10.04 -7.34 -10.51
N THR A 97 11.20 -7.96 -10.72
CA THR A 97 11.28 -9.32 -11.27
C THR A 97 11.50 -10.40 -10.22
N ARG A 98 11.81 -10.03 -8.97
CA ARG A 98 12.24 -10.95 -7.91
C ARG A 98 11.34 -10.91 -6.68
N PHE A 99 11.12 -12.06 -6.06
CA PHE A 99 10.34 -12.21 -4.82
C PHE A 99 10.83 -11.28 -3.70
N ARG A 100 12.15 -11.16 -3.53
CA ARG A 100 12.75 -10.28 -2.50
C ARG A 100 12.40 -8.80 -2.68
N GLN A 101 12.27 -8.33 -3.92
CA GLN A 101 11.85 -6.94 -4.19
C GLN A 101 10.40 -6.74 -3.77
N TRP A 102 9.52 -7.65 -4.17
CA TRP A 102 8.11 -7.66 -3.75
C TRP A 102 7.98 -7.73 -2.23
N TRP A 103 8.70 -8.63 -1.55
CA TRP A 103 8.71 -8.74 -0.09
C TRP A 103 9.11 -7.43 0.58
N LYS A 104 10.15 -6.76 0.08
CA LYS A 104 10.59 -5.46 0.60
C LYS A 104 9.52 -4.38 0.40
N ARG A 105 8.83 -4.36 -0.74
CA ARG A 105 7.69 -3.45 -0.98
C ARG A 105 6.54 -3.74 0.00
N SER A 106 6.15 -5.00 0.17
CA SER A 106 5.09 -5.39 1.12
C SER A 106 5.45 -5.05 2.56
N LEU A 107 6.72 -5.22 2.95
CA LEU A 107 7.23 -4.80 4.25
C LEU A 107 7.10 -3.29 4.44
N ARG A 108 7.51 -2.47 3.45
CA ARG A 108 7.30 -1.01 3.50
C ARG A 108 5.82 -0.66 3.65
N GLY A 109 4.93 -1.37 2.95
CA GLY A 109 3.49 -1.22 3.12
C GLY A 109 3.01 -1.53 4.55
N GLY A 110 3.53 -2.59 5.17
CA GLY A 110 3.26 -2.91 6.58
C GLY A 110 3.69 -1.80 7.54
N HIS A 111 4.88 -1.24 7.33
CA HIS A 111 5.36 -0.09 8.08
C HIS A 111 4.42 1.12 7.92
N ALA A 112 4.07 1.47 6.68
CA ALA A 112 3.16 2.58 6.38
C ALA A 112 1.77 2.40 7.04
N TYR A 113 1.23 1.18 7.02
CA TYR A 113 -0.05 0.88 7.68
C TYR A 113 0.03 1.07 9.20
N ALA A 114 1.10 0.61 9.85
CA ALA A 114 1.26 0.78 11.29
C ALA A 114 1.50 2.23 11.69
N GLU A 115 2.33 2.95 10.93
CA GLU A 115 2.64 4.36 11.17
C GLU A 115 1.42 5.27 10.93
N GLY A 116 0.70 5.08 9.83
CA GLY A 116 -0.53 5.80 9.56
C GLY A 116 -1.63 5.52 10.61
N ALA A 117 -1.75 4.27 11.06
CA ALA A 117 -2.68 3.91 12.14
C ALA A 117 -2.27 4.51 13.49
N TRP A 118 -0.97 4.64 13.77
CA TRP A 118 -0.48 5.32 14.96
C TRP A 118 -0.79 6.83 14.91
N LEU A 119 -0.49 7.49 13.79
CA LEU A 119 -0.65 8.93 13.63
C LEU A 119 -2.13 9.34 13.65
N HIS A 120 -2.94 8.59 12.89
CA HIS A 120 -4.28 9.03 12.51
C HIS A 120 -5.37 8.03 12.88
N GLY A 121 -5.07 6.97 13.65
CA GLY A 121 -6.05 5.94 14.00
C GLY A 121 -7.19 6.41 14.92
N LYS A 122 -6.99 7.53 15.63
CA LYS A 122 -8.03 8.20 16.44
C LYS A 122 -8.87 9.20 15.66
N SER A 123 -8.51 9.51 14.41
CA SER A 123 -9.33 10.37 13.56
C SER A 123 -10.67 9.69 13.22
N PRO A 124 -11.71 10.45 12.81
CA PRO A 124 -12.99 9.87 12.39
C PRO A 124 -12.85 8.79 11.29
N GLU A 125 -11.89 8.95 10.37
CA GLU A 125 -11.63 7.99 9.29
C GLU A 125 -10.91 6.71 9.74
N ARG A 126 -10.34 6.69 10.97
CA ARG A 126 -9.57 5.56 11.52
C ARG A 126 -8.52 5.05 10.54
N HIS A 127 -7.75 5.97 9.98
CA HIS A 127 -6.82 5.72 8.89
C HIS A 127 -5.92 4.50 9.19
N TYR A 128 -5.91 3.53 8.28
CA TYR A 128 -5.13 2.30 8.35
C TYR A 128 -5.31 1.35 9.55
N VAL A 129 -6.22 1.64 10.49
CA VAL A 129 -6.47 0.78 11.67
C VAL A 129 -6.95 -0.61 11.25
N LYS A 130 -7.88 -0.69 10.29
CA LYS A 130 -8.41 -1.97 9.80
C LYS A 130 -7.32 -2.82 9.13
N GLN A 131 -6.50 -2.18 8.30
CA GLN A 131 -5.39 -2.82 7.59
C GLN A 131 -4.36 -3.33 8.59
N SER A 132 -3.96 -2.51 9.56
CA SER A 132 -2.99 -2.87 10.58
C SER A 132 -3.45 -4.05 11.46
N ARG A 133 -4.71 -4.03 11.91
CA ARG A 133 -5.31 -5.14 12.68
C ARG A 133 -5.40 -6.43 11.85
N SER A 134 -5.77 -6.31 10.57
CA SER A 134 -5.80 -7.45 9.65
C SER A 134 -4.42 -8.06 9.47
N ILE A 135 -3.36 -7.25 9.38
CA ILE A 135 -1.98 -7.71 9.28
C ILE A 135 -1.58 -8.49 10.54
N TRP A 136 -1.80 -7.95 11.73
CA TRP A 136 -1.50 -8.66 12.98
C TRP A 136 -2.26 -9.98 13.11
N PHE A 137 -3.55 -9.97 12.82
CA PHE A 137 -4.38 -11.16 12.96
C PHE A 137 -3.95 -12.28 12.00
N TRP A 138 -3.92 -11.98 10.70
CA TRP A 138 -3.66 -12.99 9.67
C TRP A 138 -2.19 -13.31 9.48
N GLY A 139 -1.28 -12.38 9.77
CA GLY A 139 0.17 -12.59 9.58
C GLY A 139 0.89 -13.10 10.82
N LEU A 140 0.28 -13.01 12.01
CA LEU A 140 0.95 -13.38 13.28
C LEU A 140 0.05 -14.17 14.24
N ILE A 141 -1.06 -13.59 14.68
CA ILE A 141 -1.88 -14.16 15.77
C ILE A 141 -2.44 -15.52 15.37
N LEU A 142 -3.05 -15.63 14.18
CA LEU A 142 -3.65 -16.88 13.72
C LEU A 142 -2.61 -18.02 13.58
N PRO A 143 -1.45 -17.84 12.90
CA PRO A 143 -0.37 -18.84 12.88
C PRO A 143 0.09 -19.28 14.27
N LEU A 144 0.35 -18.32 15.16
CA LEU A 144 0.89 -18.61 16.49
C LEU A 144 -0.12 -19.36 17.35
N LEU A 145 -1.40 -18.99 17.32
CA LEU A 145 -2.46 -19.72 18.02
C LEU A 145 -2.63 -21.13 17.44
N THR A 146 -2.63 -21.24 16.10
CA THR A 146 -2.80 -22.51 15.40
C THR A 146 -1.72 -23.53 15.79
N ILE A 147 -0.45 -23.12 15.74
CA ILE A 147 0.71 -23.96 16.05
C ILE A 147 0.86 -24.15 17.57
N GLY A 148 0.71 -23.08 18.35
CA GLY A 148 0.90 -23.11 19.81
C GLY A 148 -0.12 -23.97 20.54
N MET A 149 -1.32 -24.15 19.99
CA MET A 149 -2.38 -24.96 20.59
C MET A 149 -2.45 -26.41 20.09
N VAL A 150 -1.53 -26.86 19.22
CA VAL A 150 -1.57 -28.21 18.62
C VAL A 150 -1.63 -29.31 19.68
N TRP A 151 -0.78 -29.24 20.70
CA TRP A 151 -0.71 -30.25 21.75
C TRP A 151 -1.96 -30.25 22.65
N ILE A 152 -2.41 -29.06 23.05
CA ILE A 152 -3.57 -28.88 23.94
C ILE A 152 -4.86 -29.38 23.26
N THR A 153 -4.99 -29.08 21.97
CA THR A 153 -6.20 -29.41 21.19
C THR A 153 -6.10 -30.75 20.49
N ARG A 154 -5.04 -31.54 20.71
CA ARG A 154 -4.78 -32.80 20.00
C ARG A 154 -4.87 -32.66 18.47
N GLY A 155 -4.37 -31.54 17.94
CA GLY A 155 -4.35 -31.24 16.51
C GLY A 155 -5.56 -30.50 15.95
N TRP A 156 -6.67 -30.35 16.68
CA TRP A 156 -7.87 -29.63 16.19
C TRP A 156 -7.60 -28.17 15.86
N SER A 157 -6.64 -27.52 16.53
CA SER A 157 -6.23 -26.15 16.22
C SER A 157 -5.77 -25.98 14.77
N LEU A 158 -5.25 -27.03 14.12
CA LEU A 158 -4.79 -26.98 12.73
C LEU A 158 -5.91 -26.62 11.75
N LEU A 159 -7.17 -26.88 12.10
CA LEU A 159 -8.33 -26.47 11.29
C LEU A 159 -8.41 -24.94 11.13
N LEU A 160 -7.82 -24.16 12.03
CA LEU A 160 -7.75 -22.71 11.91
C LEU A 160 -6.99 -22.24 10.66
N PHE A 161 -6.11 -23.07 10.09
CA PHE A 161 -5.47 -22.77 8.80
C PHE A 161 -6.45 -22.71 7.64
N ALA A 162 -7.64 -23.31 7.74
CA ALA A 162 -8.73 -23.12 6.78
C ALA A 162 -9.18 -21.64 6.67
N GLY A 163 -8.82 -20.78 7.63
CA GLY A 163 -9.01 -19.34 7.52
C GLY A 163 -8.29 -18.71 6.32
N TYR A 164 -7.14 -19.26 5.89
CA TYR A 164 -6.40 -18.72 4.75
C TYR A 164 -7.08 -18.92 3.39
N PRO A 165 -7.54 -20.13 3.00
CA PRO A 165 -8.32 -20.28 1.77
C PRO A 165 -9.61 -19.47 1.82
N LEU A 166 -10.26 -19.32 2.98
CA LEU A 166 -11.42 -18.42 3.14
C LEU A 166 -11.06 -16.94 2.89
N LEU A 167 -9.91 -16.48 3.38
CA LEU A 167 -9.43 -15.12 3.13
C LEU A 167 -9.07 -14.90 1.65
N ILE A 168 -8.42 -15.88 1.01
CA ILE A 168 -8.13 -15.85 -0.43
C ILE A 168 -9.43 -15.74 -1.20
N TYR A 169 -10.41 -16.61 -0.93
CA TYR A 169 -11.71 -16.58 -1.59
C TYR A 169 -12.43 -15.23 -1.41
N LYS A 170 -12.38 -14.67 -0.20
CA LYS A 170 -12.97 -13.35 0.11
C LYS A 170 -12.38 -12.21 -0.71
N ILE A 171 -11.09 -12.26 -1.04
CA ILE A 171 -10.42 -11.25 -1.88
C ILE A 171 -10.66 -11.54 -3.37
N TYR A 172 -10.57 -12.82 -3.74
CA TYR A 172 -10.76 -13.31 -5.09
C TYR A 172 -12.15 -13.00 -5.66
N ASN A 173 -13.20 -13.34 -4.90
CA ASN A 173 -14.58 -13.32 -5.41
C ASN A 173 -15.06 -11.96 -5.94
N PRO A 174 -14.88 -10.82 -5.23
CA PRO A 174 -15.26 -9.52 -5.79
C PRO A 174 -14.34 -9.08 -6.93
N LEU A 175 -13.07 -9.50 -6.92
CA LEU A 175 -12.08 -9.07 -7.92
C LEU A 175 -12.30 -9.77 -9.27
N GLN A 176 -12.67 -11.05 -9.28
CA GLN A 176 -13.02 -11.77 -10.51
C GLN A 176 -14.28 -11.24 -11.21
N GLN A 177 -15.12 -10.48 -10.50
CA GLN A 177 -16.33 -9.89 -11.05
C GLN A 177 -16.07 -8.53 -11.72
N GLN A 178 -14.86 -8.00 -11.59
CA GLN A 178 -14.48 -6.74 -12.23
C GLN A 178 -14.15 -6.95 -13.69
N GLU A 179 -14.64 -6.04 -14.54
CA GLU A 179 -14.33 -6.07 -15.96
C GLU A 179 -12.82 -5.95 -16.20
N GLY A 180 -12.30 -6.73 -17.15
CA GLY A 180 -10.88 -6.73 -17.50
C GLY A 180 -9.95 -7.53 -16.58
N ILE A 181 -10.45 -8.11 -15.48
CA ILE A 181 -9.65 -8.97 -14.59
C ILE A 181 -9.91 -10.45 -14.88
N THR A 182 -8.86 -11.20 -15.19
CA THR A 182 -8.96 -12.65 -15.37
C THR A 182 -9.08 -13.37 -14.03
N SER A 183 -9.74 -14.53 -13.98
CA SER A 183 -9.77 -15.36 -12.75
C SER A 183 -8.38 -15.74 -12.25
N LYS A 184 -7.42 -15.94 -13.17
CA LYS A 184 -6.02 -16.20 -12.81
C LYS A 184 -5.38 -15.00 -12.11
N ASP A 185 -5.56 -13.79 -12.66
CA ASP A 185 -5.05 -12.55 -12.06
C ASP A 185 -5.70 -12.30 -10.69
N ALA A 186 -7.02 -12.48 -10.59
CA ALA A 186 -7.74 -12.33 -9.34
C ALA A 186 -7.24 -13.29 -8.25
N PHE A 187 -6.97 -14.55 -8.62
CA PHE A 187 -6.44 -15.55 -7.69
C PHE A 187 -5.02 -15.23 -7.26
N LEU A 188 -4.13 -14.88 -8.21
CA LEU A 188 -2.76 -14.48 -7.91
C LEU A 188 -2.73 -13.25 -7.01
N TYR A 189 -3.53 -12.22 -7.31
CA TYR A 189 -3.64 -11.05 -6.45
C TYR A 189 -4.10 -11.40 -5.04
N ALA A 190 -5.14 -12.23 -4.91
CA ALA A 190 -5.64 -12.68 -3.61
C ALA A 190 -4.58 -13.47 -2.81
N LEU A 191 -3.89 -14.40 -3.46
CA LEU A 191 -2.81 -15.19 -2.87
C LEU A 191 -1.67 -14.28 -2.35
N PHE A 192 -1.21 -13.35 -3.19
CA PHE A 192 -0.14 -12.43 -2.81
C PHE A 192 -0.57 -11.38 -1.78
N CYS A 193 -1.84 -11.01 -1.72
CA CYS A 193 -2.39 -10.22 -0.63
C CYS A 193 -2.33 -10.95 0.73
N VAL A 194 -2.55 -12.26 0.74
CA VAL A 194 -2.43 -13.10 1.94
C VAL A 194 -0.96 -13.33 2.31
N LEU A 195 -0.12 -13.72 1.36
CA LEU A 195 1.33 -13.88 1.57
C LEU A 195 1.98 -12.57 2.04
N GLY A 196 1.51 -11.43 1.53
CA GLY A 196 1.98 -10.11 1.90
C GLY A 196 1.78 -9.80 3.39
N LYS A 197 0.82 -10.43 4.07
CA LYS A 197 0.59 -10.22 5.51
C LYS A 197 1.82 -10.55 6.36
N PHE A 198 2.59 -11.57 6.00
CA PHE A 198 3.80 -11.96 6.73
C PHE A 198 4.91 -10.91 6.60
N ALA A 199 5.16 -10.43 5.38
CA ALA A 199 6.09 -9.32 5.13
C ALA A 199 5.61 -8.04 5.82
N GLN A 200 4.32 -7.77 5.78
CA GLN A 200 3.71 -6.60 6.42
C GLN A 200 3.86 -6.65 7.94
N VAL A 201 3.70 -7.81 8.60
CA VAL A 201 3.96 -7.98 10.04
C VAL A 201 5.38 -7.57 10.37
N GLN A 202 6.37 -8.00 9.59
CA GLN A 202 7.76 -7.58 9.77
C GLN A 202 7.89 -6.04 9.72
N GLY A 203 7.20 -5.39 8.78
CA GLY A 203 7.15 -3.92 8.69
C GLY A 203 6.51 -3.26 9.91
N GLN A 204 5.40 -3.80 10.42
CA GLN A 204 4.75 -3.27 11.63
C GLN A 204 5.64 -3.42 12.87
N ILE A 205 6.31 -4.55 13.01
CA ILE A 205 7.29 -4.79 14.08
C ILE A 205 8.41 -3.75 13.99
N GLN A 206 8.99 -3.54 12.80
CA GLN A 206 10.05 -2.54 12.60
C GLN A 206 9.62 -1.13 12.97
N PHE A 207 8.41 -0.71 12.59
CA PHE A 207 7.87 0.58 12.99
C PHE A 207 7.80 0.73 14.52
N HIS A 208 7.17 -0.23 15.20
CA HIS A 208 7.00 -0.14 16.65
C HIS A 208 8.34 -0.23 17.39
N LEU A 209 9.26 -1.10 16.97
CA LEU A 209 10.61 -1.16 17.54
C LEU A 209 11.38 0.15 17.34
N GLY A 210 11.36 0.71 16.13
CA GLY A 210 12.00 2.00 15.84
C GLY A 210 11.45 3.11 16.73
N ARG A 211 10.13 3.17 16.88
CA ARG A 211 9.44 4.10 17.78
C ARG A 211 9.85 3.91 19.25
N PHE A 212 9.90 2.68 19.75
CA PHE A 212 10.30 2.40 21.13
C PHE A 212 11.78 2.72 21.40
N LEU A 213 12.65 2.51 20.42
CA LEU A 213 14.08 2.77 20.53
C LEU A 213 14.46 4.25 20.23
N GLY A 214 13.49 5.13 19.96
CA GLY A 214 13.73 6.52 19.57
C GLY A 214 14.47 6.67 18.22
N LYS A 215 14.65 5.57 17.47
CA LYS A 215 15.31 5.57 16.16
C LYS A 215 14.27 5.87 15.10
N ARG A 216 14.28 7.10 14.56
CA ARG A 216 13.58 7.40 13.30
C ARG A 216 14.18 6.51 12.22
N SER A 217 13.39 5.58 11.70
CA SER A 217 13.87 4.60 10.73
C SER A 217 14.30 5.33 9.45
N LYS A 218 15.58 5.26 9.08
CA LYS A 218 16.09 5.74 7.79
C LYS A 218 16.04 4.56 6.82
N LEU A 219 14.90 4.33 6.17
CA LEU A 219 14.79 3.31 5.13
C LEU A 219 15.03 3.95 3.76
N ILE A 220 16.31 4.23 3.50
CA ILE A 220 17.02 4.28 2.21
C ILE A 220 16.20 4.81 1.02
N GLU A 221 16.44 6.08 0.69
CA GLU A 221 16.06 6.71 -0.58
C GLU A 221 16.74 6.09 -1.80
N TYR A 222 16.10 6.37 -2.93
CA TYR A 222 16.32 6.04 -4.34
C TYR A 222 17.70 5.55 -4.82
N LYS A 223 17.61 4.62 -5.79
CA LYS A 223 18.64 4.20 -6.77
C LYS A 223 19.52 5.40 -7.10
N THR A 224 20.81 5.33 -6.73
CA THR A 224 21.83 6.32 -7.05
C THR A 224 21.73 6.65 -8.54
N ALA A 225 21.23 7.84 -8.89
CA ALA A 225 21.34 8.34 -10.24
C ALA A 225 22.84 8.42 -10.54
N ALA A 226 23.29 7.59 -11.48
CA ALA A 226 24.66 7.56 -11.93
C ALA A 226 25.06 8.96 -12.42
N THR A 227 26.21 9.40 -11.94
CA THR A 227 26.89 10.66 -12.21
C THR A 227 26.92 10.95 -13.71
N MET A 228 26.23 12.00 -14.17
CA MET A 228 26.60 12.67 -15.42
C MET A 228 27.84 13.51 -15.15
N ASN A 229 29.01 13.02 -15.56
CA ASN A 229 30.18 13.87 -15.72
C ASN A 229 30.07 14.58 -17.07
N THR A 230 29.64 15.83 -17.05
CA THR A 230 29.91 16.81 -18.11
C THR A 230 31.34 17.30 -17.95
N THR A 231 32.25 16.77 -18.76
CA THR A 231 33.54 17.43 -19.06
C THR A 231 33.26 18.58 -20.02
N HIS A 232 33.24 19.80 -19.50
CA HIS A 232 33.43 21.04 -20.26
C HIS A 232 34.55 21.86 -19.60
N GLN A 233 35.77 21.66 -20.07
CA GLN A 233 36.93 22.57 -20.10
C GLN A 233 37.74 22.02 -21.27
N SER A 234 38.08 22.73 -22.35
CA SER A 234 38.29 24.16 -22.64
C SER A 234 37.97 24.44 -24.10
#